data_AF-A0A015N5L6-F1
#
_entry.id   AF-A0A015N5L6-F1
#
_cell.length_a   1.000
_cell.length_b   1.000
_cell.length_c   1.000
_cell.angle_alpha   90.00
_cell.angle_beta   90.00
_cell.angle_gamma   90.00
#
_symmetry.space_group_name_H-M   'P 1'
#
loop_
_entity.id
_entity.type
_entity.pdbx_description
1 polymer ?
#
loop_
_entity_poly.entity_id
_entity_poly.type
_entity_poly.pdbx_seq_one_letter_code
_entity_poly.pdbx_strand_id
1 'polypeptide(L)'
;MSHDRCACINHQQNLAKHHFYKNIKPKNNILKKQTNEDFINNKSSHANLLYHRWLSSQPKHHYSKRTGVSYISSIHARDANSILKLGSKHMYRKVFSNFQRIFSPNLCTQQKQEKRFTRACRRVLGKAIGDDHQAILATARKHKFIFLKNQYIKFPIRHKGGV
;
A
#
# COMPACT_ATOMS: atom_id res chain seq x y z
N MET A 1 -34.24 14.84 29.88
CA MET A 1 -33.89 13.56 29.23
C MET A 1 -32.71 13.81 28.28
N SER A 2 -31.49 13.38 28.63
CA SER A 2 -30.27 13.74 27.88
C SER A 2 -30.01 12.84 26.68
N HIS A 3 -29.70 13.47 25.54
CA HIS A 3 -29.60 12.85 24.21
C HIS A 3 -28.16 12.43 23.81
N ASP A 4 -27.19 12.44 24.72
CA ASP A 4 -25.79 12.13 24.41
C ASP A 4 -25.16 11.16 25.42
N ARG A 5 -25.74 9.97 25.59
CA ARG A 5 -25.06 8.90 26.34
C ARG A 5 -24.19 8.07 25.40
N CYS A 6 -22.87 8.21 25.54
CA CYS A 6 -21.93 7.22 25.00
C CYS A 6 -22.13 5.90 25.76
N ALA A 7 -22.33 4.79 25.04
CA ALA A 7 -22.41 3.47 25.67
C ALA A 7 -21.09 3.15 26.39
N CYS A 8 -21.16 2.66 27.63
CA CYS A 8 -19.95 2.20 28.32
C CYS A 8 -19.33 0.99 27.58
N ILE A 9 -18.06 0.72 27.83
CA ILE A 9 -17.26 -0.31 27.13
C ILE A 9 -17.97 -1.67 27.08
N ASN A 10 -18.68 -2.05 28.15
CA ASN A 10 -19.46 -3.30 28.20
C ASN A 10 -20.69 -3.27 27.27
N HIS A 11 -21.43 -2.15 27.21
CA HIS A 11 -22.60 -2.01 26.34
C HIS A 11 -22.22 -1.77 24.87
N GLN A 12 -21.04 -1.22 24.59
CA GLN A 12 -20.53 -1.05 23.23
C GLN A 12 -20.41 -2.39 22.48
N GLN A 13 -20.02 -3.47 23.16
CA GLN A 13 -19.91 -4.79 22.54
C GLN A 13 -21.27 -5.36 22.13
N ASN A 14 -22.30 -5.21 22.96
CA ASN A 14 -23.66 -5.65 22.62
C ASN A 14 -24.27 -4.78 21.51
N LEU A 15 -24.05 -3.47 21.53
CA LEU A 15 -24.47 -2.59 20.44
C LEU A 15 -23.75 -2.95 19.12
N ALA A 16 -22.43 -3.18 19.16
CA ALA A 16 -21.61 -3.67 18.04
C ALA A 16 -22.22 -4.93 17.41
N LYS A 17 -22.52 -5.94 18.22
CA LYS A 17 -23.07 -7.22 17.76
C LYS A 17 -24.48 -7.07 17.17
N HIS A 18 -25.36 -6.31 17.80
CA HIS A 18 -26.78 -6.36 17.48
C HIS A 18 -27.29 -5.22 16.58
N HIS A 19 -26.56 -4.11 16.42
CA HIS A 19 -27.12 -2.92 15.74
C HIS A 19 -26.26 -2.37 14.59
N PHE A 20 -24.93 -2.53 14.60
CA PHE A 20 -24.09 -1.93 13.55
C PHE A 20 -24.14 -2.66 12.20
N TYR A 21 -24.39 -3.97 12.21
CA TYR A 21 -24.28 -4.80 11.00
C TYR A 21 -25.63 -5.03 10.29
N LYS A 22 -26.76 -4.62 10.88
CA LYS A 22 -28.10 -4.89 10.33
C LYS A 22 -28.38 -4.19 8.98
N ASN A 23 -27.68 -3.09 8.68
CA ASN A 23 -27.90 -2.29 7.47
C ASN A 23 -26.73 -2.30 6.48
N ILE A 24 -25.72 -3.16 6.69
CA ILE A 24 -24.62 -3.30 5.73
C ILE A 24 -25.08 -4.23 4.61
N LYS A 25 -25.53 -3.65 3.50
CA LYS A 25 -25.77 -4.43 2.27
C LYS A 25 -24.50 -5.21 1.91
N PRO A 26 -24.58 -6.53 1.62
CA PRO A 26 -23.43 -7.26 1.14
C PRO A 26 -22.93 -6.55 -0.11
N LYS A 27 -21.67 -6.13 -0.07
CA LYS A 27 -21.09 -5.39 -1.17
C LYS A 27 -20.88 -6.39 -2.31
N ASN A 28 -21.67 -6.29 -3.38
CA ASN A 28 -21.44 -6.96 -4.66
C ASN A 28 -20.15 -6.42 -5.30
N ASN A 29 -19.00 -6.64 -4.65
CA ASN A 29 -17.72 -6.49 -5.30
C ASN A 29 -17.53 -7.78 -6.09
N ILE A 30 -17.78 -7.74 -7.40
CA ILE A 30 -17.10 -8.64 -8.32
C ILE A 30 -15.63 -8.23 -8.26
N LEU A 31 -14.93 -8.66 -7.23
CA LEU A 31 -13.49 -8.62 -7.22
C LEU A 31 -13.11 -9.57 -8.35
N LYS A 32 -12.55 -9.06 -9.45
CA LYS A 32 -11.82 -9.88 -10.42
C LYS A 32 -10.64 -10.50 -9.67
N LYS A 33 -10.92 -11.54 -8.90
CA LYS A 33 -9.96 -12.34 -8.16
C LYS A 33 -9.17 -13.00 -9.27
N GLN A 34 -7.89 -12.64 -9.40
CA GLN A 34 -6.97 -13.29 -10.33
C GLN A 34 -6.63 -14.72 -9.91
N THR A 35 -7.25 -15.21 -8.85
CA THR A 35 -6.98 -16.49 -8.20
C THR A 35 -8.33 -17.15 -7.97
N ASN A 36 -8.50 -18.37 -8.49
CA ASN A 36 -9.64 -19.22 -8.20
C ASN A 36 -9.66 -19.63 -6.73
N GLU A 37 -10.80 -20.14 -6.26
CA GLU A 37 -10.97 -20.69 -4.91
C GLU A 37 -9.95 -21.81 -4.63
N ASP A 38 -9.50 -22.53 -5.66
CA ASP A 38 -8.49 -23.61 -5.59
C ASP A 38 -7.04 -23.11 -5.54
N PHE A 39 -6.80 -21.81 -5.34
CA PHE A 39 -5.44 -21.26 -5.31
C PHE A 39 -4.69 -21.70 -4.05
N ILE A 40 -3.81 -22.71 -4.22
CA ILE A 40 -2.90 -23.15 -3.17
C ILE A 40 -1.79 -22.11 -2.99
N ASN A 41 -1.70 -21.50 -1.80
CA ASN A 41 -0.70 -20.48 -1.44
C ASN A 41 0.67 -21.09 -1.11
N ASN A 42 1.24 -21.84 -2.05
CA ASN A 42 2.59 -22.39 -1.96
C ASN A 42 3.61 -21.52 -2.73
N LYS A 43 4.89 -21.86 -2.62
CA LYS A 43 5.99 -21.09 -3.22
C LYS A 43 5.94 -21.07 -4.75
N SER A 44 5.61 -22.20 -5.39
CA SER A 44 5.52 -22.32 -6.85
C SER A 44 4.34 -21.52 -7.42
N SER A 45 3.14 -21.66 -6.84
CA SER A 45 1.97 -20.86 -7.18
C SER A 45 2.22 -19.36 -7.03
N HIS A 46 2.93 -18.94 -5.98
CA HIS A 46 3.32 -17.54 -5.82
C HIS A 46 4.30 -17.07 -6.89
N ALA A 47 5.29 -17.89 -7.25
CA ALA A 47 6.25 -17.56 -8.31
C ALA A 47 5.57 -17.45 -9.69
N ASN A 48 4.68 -18.39 -10.03
CA ASN A 48 3.91 -18.38 -11.27
C ASN A 48 3.00 -17.15 -11.34
N LEU A 49 2.32 -16.80 -10.25
CA LEU A 49 1.50 -15.59 -10.17
C LEU A 49 2.33 -14.32 -10.42
N LEU A 50 3.55 -14.24 -9.86
CA LEU A 50 4.44 -13.11 -10.10
C LEU A 50 4.91 -13.06 -11.55
N TYR A 51 5.22 -14.22 -12.15
CA TYR A 51 5.58 -14.32 -13.55
C TYR A 51 4.47 -13.80 -14.46
N HIS A 52 3.23 -14.29 -14.31
CA HIS A 52 2.12 -13.81 -15.14
C HIS A 52 1.81 -12.32 -14.92
N ARG A 53 1.96 -11.82 -13.68
CA ARG A 53 1.78 -10.39 -13.40
C ARG A 53 2.89 -9.52 -13.99
N TRP A 54 4.13 -10.02 -14.02
CA TRP A 54 5.22 -9.35 -14.71
C TRP A 54 5.00 -9.38 -16.23
N LEU A 55 4.69 -10.55 -16.79
CA LEU A 55 4.46 -10.76 -18.22
C LEU A 55 3.33 -9.86 -18.74
N SER A 56 2.20 -9.80 -18.03
CA SER A 56 1.07 -8.93 -18.40
C SER A 56 1.39 -7.43 -18.29
N SER A 57 2.48 -7.05 -17.60
CA SER A 57 2.95 -5.67 -17.41
C SER A 57 1.88 -4.70 -16.88
N GLN A 58 0.77 -5.19 -16.33
CA GLN A 58 -0.37 -4.36 -15.96
C GLN A 58 -0.06 -3.54 -14.70
N PRO A 59 0.02 -2.20 -14.79
CA PRO A 59 0.22 -1.36 -13.63
C PRO A 59 -1.03 -1.38 -12.74
N LYS A 60 -0.83 -1.53 -11.43
CA LYS A 60 -1.91 -1.38 -10.45
C LYS A 60 -1.94 0.05 -9.92
N HIS A 61 -3.06 0.73 -10.12
CA HIS A 61 -3.30 2.06 -9.56
C HIS A 61 -3.73 1.98 -8.09
N HIS A 62 -3.16 2.83 -7.24
CA HIS A 62 -3.51 2.93 -5.82
C HIS A 62 -3.89 4.36 -5.49
N TYR A 63 -5.09 4.56 -4.95
CA TYR A 63 -5.54 5.85 -4.46
C TYR A 63 -5.97 5.76 -2.99
N SER A 64 -5.43 6.66 -2.16
CA SER A 64 -5.76 6.77 -0.74
C SER A 64 -6.69 7.95 -0.50
N LYS A 65 -7.97 7.65 -0.23
CA LYS A 65 -8.96 8.66 0.21
C LYS A 65 -8.56 9.34 1.52
N ARG A 66 -7.76 8.68 2.36
CA ARG A 66 -7.34 9.20 3.68
C ARG A 66 -6.31 10.32 3.57
N THR A 67 -5.40 10.23 2.61
CA THR A 67 -4.27 11.15 2.44
C THR A 67 -4.32 11.95 1.13
N GLY A 68 -5.25 11.64 0.22
CA GLY A 68 -5.32 12.29 -1.09
C GLY A 68 -4.10 12.00 -1.97
N VAL A 69 -3.54 10.79 -1.85
CA VAL A 69 -2.34 10.38 -2.60
C VAL A 69 -2.70 9.28 -3.57
N SER A 70 -2.20 9.40 -4.79
CA SER A 70 -2.24 8.37 -5.82
C SER A 70 -0.84 7.95 -6.24
N TYR A 71 -0.65 6.67 -6.57
CA TYR A 71 0.56 6.16 -7.20
C TYR A 71 0.29 4.87 -7.95
N ILE A 72 1.20 4.51 -8.83
CA ILE A 72 1.16 3.27 -9.59
C ILE A 72 2.16 2.28 -9.01
N SER A 73 1.74 1.02 -8.89
CA SER A 73 2.62 -0.10 -8.58
C SER A 73 2.71 -1.09 -9.72
N SER A 74 3.92 -1.39 -10.18
CA SER A 74 4.22 -2.38 -11.22
C SER A 74 5.19 -3.44 -10.70
N ILE A 75 5.27 -4.58 -11.40
CA ILE A 75 6.26 -5.62 -11.15
C ILE A 75 7.27 -5.58 -12.28
N HIS A 76 8.56 -5.52 -11.93
CA HIS A 76 9.65 -5.50 -12.88
C HIS A 76 10.56 -6.70 -12.61
N ALA A 77 11.07 -7.31 -13.67
CA ALA A 77 12.20 -8.22 -13.57
C ALA A 77 13.46 -7.46 -13.16
N ARG A 78 14.39 -8.19 -12.56
CA ARG A 78 15.72 -7.72 -12.23
C ARG A 78 16.71 -8.18 -13.32
N ASP A 79 17.73 -7.37 -13.56
CA ASP A 79 18.71 -7.61 -14.62
C ASP A 79 19.56 -8.84 -14.29
N ALA A 80 19.83 -9.70 -15.28
CA ALA A 80 20.54 -10.97 -15.10
C ALA A 80 21.89 -10.80 -14.39
N ASN A 81 22.66 -9.76 -14.76
CA ASN A 81 23.92 -9.41 -14.12
C ASN A 81 23.78 -9.18 -12.61
N SER A 82 22.69 -8.55 -12.18
CA SER A 82 22.47 -8.29 -10.75
C SER A 82 21.95 -9.49 -9.97
N ILE A 83 21.45 -10.53 -10.65
CA ILE A 83 21.12 -11.81 -10.02
C ILE A 83 22.41 -12.63 -9.88
N LEU A 84 23.16 -12.76 -10.98
CA LEU A 84 24.34 -13.61 -11.07
C LEU A 84 25.54 -13.04 -10.29
N LYS A 85 25.88 -11.76 -10.48
CA LYS A 85 27.09 -11.16 -9.88
C LYS A 85 26.90 -10.69 -8.44
N LEU A 86 25.71 -10.17 -8.12
CA LEU A 86 25.39 -9.56 -6.82
C LEU A 86 24.68 -10.54 -5.86
N GLY A 87 24.56 -11.83 -6.24
CA GLY A 87 23.97 -12.88 -5.40
C GLY A 87 22.52 -12.61 -5.00
N SER A 88 21.77 -11.86 -5.81
CA SER A 88 20.48 -11.36 -5.38
C SER A 88 19.39 -12.42 -5.49
N LYS A 89 18.89 -12.89 -4.33
CA LYS A 89 17.92 -14.00 -4.22
C LYS A 89 16.54 -13.77 -4.84
N HIS A 90 16.22 -12.55 -5.29
CA HIS A 90 14.87 -12.18 -5.75
C HIS A 90 14.88 -11.83 -7.23
N MET A 91 14.07 -12.54 -8.02
CA MET A 91 13.94 -12.35 -9.46
C MET A 91 13.12 -11.11 -9.82
N TYR A 92 12.05 -10.86 -9.04
CA TYR A 92 11.15 -9.73 -9.27
C TYR A 92 11.25 -8.65 -8.20
N ARG A 93 11.01 -7.41 -8.61
CA ARG A 93 10.89 -6.24 -7.74
C ARG A 93 9.58 -5.53 -7.99
N LYS A 94 9.00 -4.99 -6.92
CA LYS A 94 7.87 -4.09 -7.01
C LYS A 94 8.38 -2.66 -7.13
N VAL A 95 7.75 -1.88 -8.00
CA VAL A 95 8.12 -0.49 -8.27
C VAL A 95 6.94 0.40 -7.94
N PHE A 96 7.16 1.44 -7.15
CA PHE A 96 6.22 2.55 -6.98
C PHE A 96 6.67 3.73 -7.86
N SER A 97 5.72 4.31 -8.59
CA SER A 97 5.95 5.39 -9.56
C SER A 97 4.71 6.26 -9.71
N ASN A 98 4.83 7.35 -10.50
CA ASN A 98 3.71 8.23 -10.87
C ASN A 98 2.94 8.74 -9.66
N PHE A 99 3.66 9.22 -8.65
CA PHE A 99 3.05 9.78 -7.47
C PHE A 99 2.32 11.08 -7.80
N GLN A 100 1.09 11.20 -7.32
CA GLN A 100 0.26 12.39 -7.48
C GLN A 100 -0.48 12.68 -6.17
N ARG A 101 -0.66 13.97 -5.87
CA ARG A 101 -1.59 14.40 -4.82
C ARG A 101 -2.91 14.77 -5.51
N ILE A 102 -3.94 13.99 -5.24
CA ILE A 102 -5.31 14.18 -5.74
C ILE A 102 -6.18 14.37 -4.50
N PHE A 103 -6.51 15.63 -4.17
CA PHE A 103 -7.35 15.90 -3.01
C PHE A 103 -8.82 15.73 -3.32
N SER A 104 -9.60 15.59 -2.26
CA SER A 104 -11.04 15.76 -2.33
C SER A 104 -11.37 17.21 -2.75
N PRO A 105 -12.42 17.41 -3.57
CA PRO A 105 -12.92 18.76 -3.87
C PRO A 105 -13.52 19.46 -2.64
N ASN A 106 -13.86 18.72 -1.59
CA ASN A 106 -14.35 19.28 -0.34
C ASN A 106 -13.19 19.85 0.50
N LEU A 107 -13.20 21.16 0.76
CA LEU A 107 -12.14 21.89 1.46
C LEU A 107 -11.81 21.31 2.84
N CYS A 108 -12.82 21.01 3.66
CA CYS A 108 -12.63 20.41 4.98
C CYS A 108 -11.92 19.05 4.89
N THR A 109 -12.23 18.27 3.86
CA THR A 109 -11.61 16.97 3.62
C THR A 109 -10.19 17.12 3.07
N GLN A 110 -9.98 18.05 2.14
CA GLN A 110 -8.66 18.39 1.59
C GLN A 110 -7.68 18.77 2.71
N GLN A 111 -8.06 19.68 3.61
CA GLN A 111 -7.22 20.08 4.73
C GLN A 111 -6.86 18.90 5.64
N LYS A 112 -7.81 17.99 5.90
CA LYS A 112 -7.56 16.76 6.69
C LYS A 112 -6.61 15.81 5.96
N GLN A 113 -6.75 15.65 4.64
CA GLN A 113 -5.87 14.83 3.81
C GLN A 113 -4.45 15.36 3.83
N GLU A 114 -4.29 16.67 3.66
CA GLU A 114 -3.00 17.36 3.71
C GLU A 114 -2.33 17.20 5.07
N LYS A 115 -3.01 17.53 6.17
CA LYS A 115 -2.47 17.35 7.53
C LYS A 115 -1.98 15.93 7.76
N ARG A 116 -2.71 14.91 7.29
CA ARG A 116 -2.32 13.50 7.41
C ARG A 116 -1.12 13.15 6.54
N PHE A 117 -1.05 13.66 5.31
CA PHE A 117 0.09 13.45 4.43
C PHE A 117 1.36 14.09 5.00
N THR A 118 1.28 15.34 5.46
CA THR A 118 2.41 16.03 6.10
C THR A 118 2.88 15.30 7.34
N ARG A 119 1.96 14.80 8.19
CA ARG A 119 2.32 13.95 9.34
C ARG A 119 3.02 12.65 8.90
N ALA A 120 2.60 12.04 7.79
CA ALA A 120 3.26 10.85 7.26
C ALA A 120 4.67 11.17 6.75
N CYS A 121 4.85 12.29 6.07
CA CYS A 121 6.17 12.77 5.63
C CYS A 121 7.08 12.99 6.84
N ARG A 122 6.65 13.77 7.85
CA ARG A 122 7.44 14.02 9.07
C ARG A 122 7.87 12.73 9.77
N ARG A 123 6.94 11.78 9.94
CA ARG A 123 7.21 10.48 10.59
C ARG A 123 8.24 9.62 9.86
N VAL A 124 8.30 9.71 8.53
CA VAL A 124 9.22 8.90 7.72
C VAL A 124 10.51 9.64 7.46
N LEU A 125 10.42 10.87 6.94
CA LEU A 125 11.56 11.68 6.52
C LEU A 125 12.32 12.27 7.71
N GLY A 126 11.66 12.52 8.85
CA GLY A 126 12.33 12.93 10.09
C GLY A 126 13.22 11.85 10.72
N LYS A 127 13.29 10.64 10.12
CA LYS A 127 14.27 9.61 10.48
C LYS A 127 15.57 9.71 9.68
N ALA A 128 15.65 10.66 8.74
CA ALA A 128 16.85 10.88 7.98
C ALA A 128 17.98 11.34 8.91
N ILE A 129 19.17 10.79 8.70
CA ILE A 129 20.38 11.23 9.38
C ILE A 129 20.97 12.30 8.48
N GLY A 130 20.74 13.57 8.83
CA GLY A 130 21.12 14.75 8.05
C GLY A 130 19.97 15.33 7.22
N ASP A 131 20.11 16.62 6.89
CA ASP A 131 19.11 17.41 6.16
C ASP A 131 19.33 17.42 4.64
N ASP A 132 20.31 16.67 4.14
CA ASP A 132 20.56 16.57 2.70
C ASP A 132 19.41 15.84 1.97
N HIS A 133 19.11 16.30 0.77
CA HIS A 133 18.10 15.73 -0.11
C HIS A 133 18.35 14.24 -0.37
N GLN A 134 19.61 13.82 -0.52
CA GLN A 134 19.94 12.40 -0.73
C GLN A 134 19.66 11.56 0.51
N ALA A 135 19.93 12.06 1.72
CA ALA A 135 19.63 11.38 2.97
C ALA A 135 18.11 11.18 3.14
N ILE A 136 17.31 12.19 2.81
CA ILE A 136 15.85 12.12 2.79
C ILE A 136 15.36 11.09 1.78
N LEU A 137 15.89 11.10 0.56
CA LEU A 137 15.53 10.12 -0.48
C LEU A 137 15.92 8.68 -0.10
N ALA A 138 17.11 8.49 0.49
CA ALA A 138 17.56 7.19 0.98
C ALA A 138 16.64 6.65 2.09
N THR A 139 16.27 7.52 3.04
CA THR A 139 15.31 7.20 4.11
C THR A 139 13.96 6.82 3.56
N ALA A 140 13.44 7.59 2.60
CA ALA A 140 12.19 7.30 1.93
C ALA A 140 12.22 5.94 1.20
N ARG A 141 13.32 5.61 0.49
CA ARG A 141 13.52 4.31 -0.15
C ARG A 141 13.56 3.17 0.86
N LYS A 142 14.28 3.33 1.97
CA LYS A 142 14.36 2.35 3.07
C LYS A 142 12.98 2.03 3.63
N HIS A 143 12.14 3.04 3.80
CA HIS A 143 10.77 2.90 4.31
C HIS A 143 9.71 2.67 3.23
N LYS A 144 10.10 2.49 1.96
CA LYS A 144 9.20 2.28 0.82
C LYS A 144 8.12 3.39 0.70
N PHE A 145 8.50 4.62 1.01
CA PHE A 145 7.60 5.77 1.09
C PHE A 145 7.81 6.71 -0.09
N ILE A 146 6.80 6.82 -0.96
CA ILE A 146 6.83 7.73 -2.11
C ILE A 146 6.14 9.06 -1.76
N PHE A 147 6.79 10.18 -2.11
CA PHE A 147 6.29 11.52 -1.75
C PHE A 147 6.56 12.59 -2.81
N LEU A 148 7.40 12.32 -3.81
CA LEU A 148 7.69 13.22 -4.93
C LEU A 148 7.17 12.63 -6.25
N LYS A 149 6.74 13.52 -7.16
CA LYS A 149 6.17 13.13 -8.47
C LYS A 149 7.12 12.30 -9.32
N ASN A 150 8.40 12.67 -9.36
CA ASN A 150 9.44 12.03 -10.18
C ASN A 150 10.24 10.98 -9.40
N GLN A 151 9.75 10.53 -8.24
CA GLN A 151 10.42 9.51 -7.44
C GLN A 151 10.01 8.10 -7.87
N TYR A 152 11.00 7.22 -7.95
CA TYR A 152 10.81 5.80 -8.18
C TYR A 152 11.37 5.00 -7.01
N ILE A 153 10.56 4.11 -6.45
CA ILE A 153 10.99 3.25 -5.35
C ILE A 153 10.90 1.81 -5.80
N LYS A 154 12.04 1.13 -5.78
CA LYS A 154 12.16 -0.27 -6.17
C LYS A 154 12.48 -1.10 -4.92
N PHE A 155 11.73 -2.17 -4.68
CA PHE A 155 12.03 -3.09 -3.58
C PHE A 155 11.75 -4.55 -3.99
N PRO A 156 12.53 -5.51 -3.48
CA PRO A 156 12.38 -6.91 -3.85
C PRO A 156 11.03 -7.47 -3.38
N ILE A 157 10.45 -8.37 -4.18
CA ILE A 157 9.29 -9.15 -3.77
C ILE A 157 9.79 -10.43 -3.13
N ARG A 158 9.52 -10.61 -1.84
CA ARG A 158 9.89 -11.83 -1.11
C ARG A 158 8.92 -12.94 -1.48
N HIS A 159 9.45 -14.09 -1.88
CA HIS A 159 8.67 -15.33 -1.87
C HIS A 159 8.49 -15.73 -0.41
N LYS A 160 7.32 -16.25 -0.04
CA LYS A 160 7.17 -16.90 1.27
C LYS A 160 8.15 -18.08 1.30
N GLY A 161 9.12 -18.02 2.21
CA GLY A 161 9.93 -19.19 2.54
C GLY A 161 8.99 -20.24 3.13
N GLY A 162 9.15 -21.49 2.73
CA GLY A 162 8.71 -22.59 3.58
C GLY A 162 9.43 -22.48 4.92
N VAL A 163 8.75 -22.95 5.97
CA VAL A 163 9.22 -23.10 7.34
C VAL A 163 10.68 -23.51 7.40
#